data_AF-A0A7S2DC43-F1
#
_entry.id   AF-A0A7S2DC43-F1
#
_cell.length_a   1.000
_cell.length_b   1.000
_cell.length_c   1.000
_cell.angle_alpha   90.00
_cell.angle_beta   90.00
_cell.angle_gamma   90.00
#
_symmetry.space_group_name_H-M   'P 1'
#
loop_
_entity.id
_entity.type
_entity.pdbx_description
1 polymer ?
#
loop_
_entity_poly.entity_id
_entity_poly.type
_entity_poly.pdbx_seq_one_letter_code
_entity_poly.pdbx_strand_id
1 'polypeptide(L)'
;LHVVPEELSPASMHSARSFRFMLLASTLLTRWATANVIVSHGAAFPVVPNRRSATVVSKFSPAYSTTMRYAAADWAKNLQTLPQSEILKRISSPLLFNLCITSAVCALHASIHPLPLLPPLPHTLLGSALGLLLVFRTNAAYDRFWEARKQWGIVTSECRSLASLACTFMTPQQALPLLSLSAAFPVVMKNYLRGGSTQAQERDARRLRALLAREEFNALTAVVNQPQYVLSRLRQLSHASMVAGVTEKEREMMLKSAGVLGDCVSNCERVYNTP
;
A
#
# COMPACT_ATOMS: atom_id res chain seq x y z
N LEU A 1 -7.43 -35.77 -16.10
CA LEU A 1 -6.79 -35.42 -17.40
C LEU A 1 -7.79 -34.60 -18.21
N HIS A 2 -7.80 -33.28 -17.99
CA HIS A 2 -8.11 -32.29 -19.01
C HIS A 2 -7.62 -30.95 -18.46
N VAL A 3 -6.51 -30.50 -19.04
CA VAL A 3 -5.78 -29.27 -18.72
C VAL A 3 -6.46 -28.15 -19.52
N VAL A 4 -6.88 -27.08 -18.84
CA VAL A 4 -7.26 -25.81 -19.46
C VAL A 4 -6.28 -24.75 -18.96
N PRO A 5 -5.54 -24.06 -19.83
CA PRO A 5 -4.64 -22.98 -19.43
C PRO A 5 -5.47 -21.69 -19.33
N GLU A 6 -5.74 -21.20 -18.12
CA GLU A 6 -6.51 -19.97 -17.94
C GLU A 6 -5.58 -18.77 -17.74
N GLU A 7 -5.72 -17.81 -18.66
CA GLU A 7 -4.88 -16.65 -18.88
C GLU A 7 -4.90 -15.64 -17.72
N LEU A 8 -3.78 -14.94 -17.53
CA LEU A 8 -3.55 -13.92 -16.52
C LEU A 8 -4.57 -12.76 -16.63
N SER A 9 -5.41 -12.60 -15.60
CA SER A 9 -6.27 -11.43 -15.39
C SER A 9 -5.48 -10.16 -14.98
N PRO A 10 -5.71 -8.99 -15.60
CA PRO A 10 -4.94 -7.75 -15.38
C PRO A 10 -5.46 -6.87 -14.23
N ALA A 11 -6.34 -7.37 -13.36
CA ALA A 11 -6.78 -6.66 -12.14
C ALA A 11 -5.65 -6.43 -11.11
N SER A 12 -4.46 -7.02 -11.34
CA SER A 12 -3.27 -6.89 -10.50
C SER A 12 -2.49 -5.57 -10.68
N MET A 13 -2.76 -4.77 -11.72
CA MET A 13 -1.89 -3.63 -12.09
C MET A 13 -2.10 -2.34 -11.27
N HIS A 14 -3.31 -2.05 -10.80
CA HIS A 14 -3.55 -0.82 -10.00
C HIS A 14 -3.07 -0.97 -8.56
N SER A 15 -3.19 -2.17 -7.98
CA SER A 15 -2.55 -2.49 -6.72
C SER A 15 -1.02 -2.59 -6.82
N ALA A 16 -0.47 -3.01 -7.97
CA ALA A 16 0.97 -3.21 -8.16
C ALA A 16 1.79 -1.90 -8.24
N ARG A 17 1.13 -0.75 -8.40
CA ARG A 17 1.79 0.54 -8.68
C ARG A 17 2.04 1.39 -7.44
N SER A 18 1.09 1.51 -6.51
CA SER A 18 1.40 1.95 -5.12
C SER A 18 2.39 0.99 -4.44
N PHE A 19 2.37 -0.27 -4.87
CA PHE A 19 3.33 -1.31 -4.50
C PHE A 19 4.77 -1.02 -4.93
N ARG A 20 4.98 -0.49 -6.13
CA ARG A 20 6.33 -0.08 -6.60
C ARG A 20 6.92 1.04 -5.74
N PHE A 21 6.07 1.92 -5.20
CA PHE A 21 6.50 2.99 -4.29
C PHE A 21 6.95 2.46 -2.93
N MET A 22 6.22 1.52 -2.32
CA MET A 22 6.66 0.79 -1.12
C MET A 22 7.87 -0.12 -1.37
N LEU A 23 7.99 -0.65 -2.60
CA LEU A 23 9.17 -1.40 -3.05
C LEU A 23 10.43 -0.54 -3.06
N LEU A 24 10.35 0.64 -3.68
CA LEU A 24 11.42 1.62 -3.70
C LEU A 24 11.77 2.10 -2.30
N ALA A 25 10.78 2.39 -1.45
CA ALA A 25 11.02 2.85 -0.08
C ALA A 25 11.80 1.82 0.76
N SER A 26 11.48 0.52 0.71
CA SER A 26 12.29 -0.46 1.44
C SER A 26 13.66 -0.69 0.79
N THR A 27 13.79 -0.70 -0.54
CA THR A 27 15.11 -0.82 -1.18
C THR A 27 16.00 0.40 -0.91
N LEU A 28 15.39 1.58 -0.74
CA LEU A 28 16.07 2.82 -0.36
C LEU A 28 16.43 2.81 1.12
N LEU A 29 15.58 2.27 2.00
CA LEU A 29 15.91 2.04 3.42
C LEU A 29 17.07 1.05 3.56
N THR A 30 17.06 -0.06 2.80
CA THR A 30 18.16 -1.03 2.79
C THR A 30 19.43 -0.39 2.23
N ARG A 31 19.36 0.36 1.13
CA ARG A 31 20.51 1.07 0.53
C ARG A 31 21.06 2.18 1.44
N TRP A 32 20.19 2.94 2.10
CA TRP A 32 20.58 3.99 3.05
C TRP A 32 21.22 3.40 4.31
N ALA A 33 20.66 2.32 4.86
CA ALA A 33 21.24 1.59 5.98
C ALA A 33 22.62 1.00 5.61
N THR A 34 22.78 0.40 4.43
CA THR A 34 24.09 -0.12 3.99
C THR A 34 25.12 0.98 3.72
N ALA A 35 24.69 2.16 3.24
CA ALA A 35 25.60 3.27 2.94
C ALA A 35 26.18 3.92 4.21
N ASN A 36 25.39 4.00 5.29
CA ASN A 36 25.87 4.57 6.57
C ASN A 36 26.72 3.57 7.38
N VAL A 37 26.52 2.26 7.22
CA VAL A 37 27.33 1.24 7.92
C VAL A 37 28.77 1.15 7.38
N ILE A 38 29.02 1.55 6.13
CA ILE A 38 30.37 1.54 5.53
C ILE A 38 31.23 2.73 5.99
N VAL A 39 30.63 3.77 6.59
CA VAL A 39 31.35 4.99 7.00
C VAL A 39 31.97 4.87 8.41
N SER A 40 31.64 3.85 9.22
CA SER A 40 32.03 3.78 10.64
C SER A 40 33.25 2.89 10.96
N HIS A 41 34.15 2.66 10.01
CA HIS A 41 35.46 2.05 10.30
C HIS A 41 36.59 3.06 10.05
N GLY A 42 37.17 3.60 11.12
CA GLY A 42 38.46 4.32 11.06
C GLY A 42 38.51 5.58 11.92
N ALA A 43 39.49 5.63 12.82
CA ALA A 43 39.68 6.61 13.87
C ALA A 43 40.08 8.04 13.41
N ALA A 44 39.92 8.97 14.36
CA ALA A 44 40.51 10.31 14.45
C ALA A 44 40.12 11.35 13.36
N PHE A 45 39.47 12.43 13.80
CA PHE A 45 39.27 13.63 13.00
C PHE A 45 40.56 14.49 12.99
N PRO A 46 41.16 14.75 11.81
CA PRO A 46 41.80 16.02 11.57
C PRO A 46 41.01 16.81 10.51
N VAL A 47 40.74 18.07 10.83
CA VAL A 47 40.24 19.06 9.87
C VAL A 47 41.31 19.26 8.79
N VAL A 48 41.01 18.90 7.55
CA VAL A 48 41.82 19.27 6.37
C VAL A 48 40.95 20.15 5.46
N PRO A 49 41.37 21.39 5.14
CA PRO A 49 40.60 22.25 4.25
C PRO A 49 40.93 21.95 2.78
N ASN A 50 39.85 21.75 2.02
CA ASN A 50 39.61 22.22 0.66
C ASN A 50 40.58 21.83 -0.48
N ARG A 51 40.10 20.98 -1.41
CA ARG A 51 39.97 21.30 -2.86
C ARG A 51 39.72 20.03 -3.66
N ARG A 52 38.45 19.82 -3.98
CA ARG A 52 37.94 19.37 -5.28
C ARG A 52 36.44 19.40 -5.09
N SER A 53 35.79 20.33 -5.79
CA SER A 53 34.35 20.43 -5.87
C SER A 53 33.79 19.07 -6.29
N ALA A 54 33.45 18.24 -5.30
CA ALA A 54 32.54 17.15 -5.51
C ALA A 54 31.26 17.85 -5.90
N THR A 55 30.99 17.85 -7.21
CA THR A 55 29.68 18.18 -7.73
C THR A 55 28.73 17.33 -6.91
N VAL A 56 28.06 17.93 -5.92
CA VAL A 56 26.91 17.32 -5.27
C VAL A 56 25.98 17.12 -6.44
N VAL A 57 25.94 15.89 -6.94
CA VAL A 57 25.00 15.50 -7.95
C VAL A 57 23.66 15.63 -7.24
N SER A 58 23.06 16.82 -7.36
CA SER A 58 21.71 17.17 -6.90
C SER A 58 20.66 16.43 -7.73
N LYS A 59 20.97 15.19 -8.13
CA LYS A 59 20.00 14.32 -8.79
C LYS A 59 19.01 13.89 -7.72
N PHE A 60 17.93 14.66 -7.70
CA PHE A 60 16.61 14.10 -7.85
C PHE A 60 16.09 13.46 -6.56
N SER A 61 15.28 14.18 -5.80
CA SER A 61 14.50 13.56 -4.73
C SER A 61 13.48 12.59 -5.34
N PRO A 62 13.56 11.27 -5.10
CA PRO A 62 12.62 10.29 -5.65
C PRO A 62 11.20 10.43 -5.08
N ALA A 63 10.98 11.34 -4.13
CA ALA A 63 9.66 11.64 -3.58
C ALA A 63 8.67 12.15 -4.65
N TYR A 64 9.16 12.75 -5.75
CA TYR A 64 8.32 13.45 -6.72
C TYR A 64 8.24 12.81 -8.12
N SER A 65 9.10 11.86 -8.51
CA SER A 65 9.04 11.26 -9.87
C SER A 65 7.84 10.35 -10.10
N THR A 66 7.20 9.85 -9.05
CA THR A 66 6.16 8.81 -9.16
C THR A 66 4.73 9.28 -8.93
N THR A 67 4.51 10.56 -8.64
CA THR A 67 3.15 11.12 -8.70
C THR A 67 2.77 11.31 -10.15
N MET A 68 2.24 10.26 -10.78
CA MET A 68 1.49 10.37 -12.04
C MET A 68 0.31 11.32 -11.78
N ARG A 69 0.48 12.62 -12.03
CA ARG A 69 -0.64 13.54 -12.17
C ARG A 69 -1.32 13.16 -13.48
N TYR A 70 -2.56 12.70 -13.41
CA TYR A 70 -3.40 12.62 -14.60
C TYR A 70 -3.45 14.02 -15.22
N ALA A 71 -2.82 14.20 -16.37
CA ALA A 71 -2.92 15.44 -17.10
C ALA A 71 -4.25 15.43 -17.85
N ALA A 72 -4.98 16.54 -17.86
CA ALA A 72 -6.20 16.67 -18.66
C ALA A 72 -5.94 16.38 -20.17
N ALA A 73 -4.69 16.50 -20.62
CA ALA A 73 -4.23 16.18 -21.96
C ALA A 73 -4.29 14.68 -22.31
N ASP A 74 -4.38 13.76 -21.34
CA ASP A 74 -4.34 12.31 -21.57
C ASP A 74 -5.70 11.70 -21.97
N TRP A 75 -6.73 12.52 -22.24
CA TRP A 75 -8.10 12.06 -22.46
C TRP A 75 -8.23 11.03 -23.60
N ALA A 76 -7.50 11.20 -24.70
CA ALA A 76 -7.55 10.29 -25.85
C ALA A 76 -7.04 8.88 -25.48
N LYS A 77 -5.97 8.82 -24.68
CA LYS A 77 -5.42 7.57 -24.16
C LYS A 77 -6.35 6.91 -23.15
N ASN A 78 -7.03 7.71 -22.32
CA ASN A 78 -8.05 7.22 -21.40
C ASN A 78 -9.24 6.62 -22.16
N LEU A 79 -9.67 7.25 -23.27
CA LEU A 79 -10.77 6.75 -24.11
C LEU A 79 -10.43 5.39 -24.74
N GLN A 80 -9.21 5.24 -25.26
CA GLN A 80 -8.73 3.99 -25.86
C GLN A 80 -8.63 2.84 -24.83
N THR A 81 -8.42 3.16 -23.56
CA THR A 81 -8.29 2.15 -22.49
C THR A 81 -9.60 1.87 -21.75
N LEU A 82 -10.69 2.59 -22.07
CA LEU A 82 -12.02 2.34 -21.50
C LEU A 82 -12.51 0.89 -21.57
N PRO A 83 -12.44 0.17 -22.72
CA PRO A 83 -12.90 -1.22 -22.78
C PRO A 83 -12.09 -2.17 -21.88
N GLN A 84 -10.89 -1.77 -21.47
CA GLN A 84 -10.06 -2.53 -20.53
C GLN A 84 -10.36 -2.19 -19.06
N SER A 85 -11.19 -1.18 -18.78
CA SER A 85 -11.50 -0.74 -17.43
C SER A 85 -12.32 -1.78 -16.66
N GLU A 86 -11.82 -2.18 -15.49
CA GLU A 86 -12.50 -3.10 -14.57
C GLU A 86 -13.85 -2.54 -14.09
N ILE A 87 -13.97 -1.23 -13.94
CA ILE A 87 -15.23 -0.58 -13.56
C ILE A 87 -16.26 -0.79 -14.67
N LEU A 88 -15.87 -0.53 -15.92
CA LEU A 88 -16.75 -0.68 -17.07
C LEU A 88 -17.18 -2.13 -17.26
N LYS A 89 -16.24 -3.08 -17.15
CA LYS A 89 -16.56 -4.52 -17.20
C LYS A 89 -17.57 -4.90 -16.12
N ARG A 90 -17.41 -4.38 -14.90
CA ARG A 90 -18.31 -4.67 -13.77
C ARG A 90 -19.72 -4.13 -13.97
N ILE A 91 -19.88 -2.99 -14.62
CA ILE A 91 -21.20 -2.38 -14.89
C ILE A 91 -21.72 -2.66 -16.31
N SER A 92 -20.98 -3.42 -17.12
CA SER A 92 -21.29 -3.65 -18.54
C SER A 92 -22.64 -4.32 -18.75
N SER A 93 -23.00 -5.32 -17.93
CA SER A 93 -24.28 -6.02 -18.05
C SER A 93 -25.49 -5.10 -17.80
N PRO A 94 -25.58 -4.36 -16.68
CA PRO A 94 -26.65 -3.38 -16.48
C PRO A 94 -26.71 -2.29 -17.55
N LEU A 95 -25.55 -1.83 -18.05
CA LEU A 95 -25.48 -0.84 -19.11
C LEU A 95 -26.03 -1.38 -20.44
N LEU A 96 -25.59 -2.58 -20.85
CA LEU A 96 -26.07 -3.23 -22.07
C LEU A 96 -27.56 -3.52 -22.00
N PHE A 97 -28.06 -4.00 -20.86
CA PHE A 97 -29.48 -4.22 -20.65
C PHE A 97 -30.30 -2.93 -20.85
N ASN A 98 -29.90 -1.83 -20.18
CA ASN A 98 -30.58 -0.54 -20.34
C ASN A 98 -30.49 -0.01 -21.78
N LEU A 99 -29.35 -0.18 -22.45
CA LEU A 99 -29.16 0.22 -23.84
C LEU A 99 -30.11 -0.56 -24.77
N CYS A 100 -30.19 -1.88 -24.60
CA CYS A 100 -31.06 -2.73 -25.40
C CYS A 100 -32.54 -2.35 -25.20
N ILE A 101 -33.00 -2.23 -23.96
CA ILE A 101 -34.39 -1.84 -23.65
C ILE A 101 -34.71 -0.44 -24.20
N THR A 102 -33.82 0.54 -23.99
CA THR A 102 -34.02 1.90 -24.51
C THR A 102 -34.11 1.88 -26.04
N SER A 103 -33.21 1.15 -26.71
CA SER A 103 -33.24 1.03 -28.18
C SER A 103 -34.52 0.37 -28.68
N ALA A 104 -35.01 -0.66 -27.99
CA ALA A 104 -36.25 -1.36 -28.33
C ALA A 104 -37.48 -0.45 -28.18
N VAL A 105 -37.54 0.33 -27.08
CA VAL A 105 -38.61 1.32 -26.86
C VAL A 105 -38.58 2.42 -27.92
N CYS A 106 -37.40 2.94 -28.26
CA CYS A 106 -37.26 3.96 -29.32
C CYS A 106 -37.68 3.41 -30.69
N ALA A 107 -37.29 2.18 -31.03
CA ALA A 107 -37.67 1.53 -32.29
C ALA A 107 -39.18 1.25 -32.35
N LEU A 108 -39.79 0.81 -31.25
CA LEU A 108 -41.23 0.59 -31.15
C LEU A 108 -42.01 1.89 -31.32
N HIS A 109 -41.59 2.96 -30.62
CA HIS A 109 -42.20 4.29 -30.74
C HIS A 109 -42.13 4.84 -32.17
N ALA A 110 -41.07 4.54 -32.91
CA ALA A 110 -40.92 4.97 -34.30
C ALA A 110 -41.76 4.15 -35.30
N SER A 111 -42.10 2.88 -34.98
CA SER A 111 -42.72 1.94 -35.91
C SER A 111 -44.22 1.68 -35.67
N ILE A 112 -44.70 1.73 -34.42
CA ILE A 112 -46.05 1.29 -34.05
C ILE A 112 -46.75 2.36 -33.19
N HIS A 113 -47.14 3.47 -33.81
CA HIS A 113 -47.85 4.61 -33.19
C HIS A 113 -47.10 5.32 -32.02
N PRO A 114 -47.33 6.63 -31.80
CA PRO A 114 -46.72 7.32 -30.66
C PRO A 114 -47.24 6.70 -29.35
N LEU A 115 -46.32 6.19 -28.53
CA LEU A 115 -46.65 5.69 -27.19
C LEU A 115 -47.24 6.82 -26.32
N PRO A 116 -48.13 6.50 -25.37
CA PRO A 116 -48.65 7.51 -24.45
C PRO A 116 -47.52 8.16 -23.65
N LEU A 117 -47.56 9.50 -23.54
CA LEU A 117 -46.60 10.24 -22.73
C LEU A 117 -46.74 9.86 -21.26
N LEU A 118 -45.66 9.35 -20.69
CA LEU A 118 -45.55 9.14 -19.24
C LEU A 118 -45.22 10.48 -18.57
N PRO A 119 -45.87 10.83 -17.45
CA PRO A 119 -45.51 12.04 -16.72
C PRO A 119 -44.08 11.92 -16.17
N PRO A 120 -43.24 12.97 -16.26
CA PRO A 120 -41.84 12.91 -15.82
C PRO A 120 -41.70 12.98 -14.28
N LEU A 121 -42.74 13.44 -13.59
CA LEU A 121 -42.75 13.66 -12.14
C LEU A 121 -42.25 12.45 -11.31
N PRO A 122 -42.79 11.22 -11.46
CA PRO A 122 -42.29 10.07 -10.70
C PRO A 122 -40.82 9.77 -10.97
N HIS A 123 -40.35 9.94 -12.22
CA HIS A 123 -38.96 9.71 -12.57
C HIS A 123 -38.02 10.73 -11.90
N THR A 124 -38.39 12.01 -11.90
CA THR A 124 -37.60 13.08 -11.27
C THR A 124 -37.55 12.90 -9.74
N LEU A 125 -38.67 12.56 -9.10
CA LEU A 125 -38.70 12.31 -7.65
C LEU A 125 -37.85 11.09 -7.26
N LEU A 126 -37.97 9.97 -7.99
CA LEU A 126 -37.15 8.80 -7.75
C LEU A 126 -35.67 9.06 -8.04
N GLY A 127 -35.36 9.75 -9.14
CA GLY A 127 -33.99 10.09 -9.52
C GLY A 127 -33.29 10.98 -8.49
N SER A 128 -34.00 11.99 -7.97
CA SER A 128 -33.47 12.87 -6.91
C SER A 128 -33.25 12.12 -5.58
N ALA A 129 -34.20 11.26 -5.17
CA ALA A 129 -34.05 10.42 -3.99
C ALA A 129 -32.86 9.45 -4.10
N LEU A 130 -32.72 8.77 -5.25
CA LEU A 130 -31.59 7.88 -5.52
C LEU A 130 -30.25 8.63 -5.57
N GLY A 131 -30.23 9.84 -6.15
CA GLY A 131 -29.06 10.71 -6.18
C GLY A 131 -28.59 11.08 -4.77
N LEU A 132 -29.52 11.45 -3.89
CA LEU A 132 -29.20 11.77 -2.49
C LEU A 132 -28.65 10.54 -1.74
N LEU A 133 -29.28 9.38 -1.89
CA LEU A 133 -28.80 8.13 -1.30
C LEU A 133 -27.40 7.75 -1.81
N LEU A 134 -27.13 7.97 -3.10
CA LEU A 134 -25.81 7.73 -3.68
C LEU A 134 -24.75 8.62 -3.02
N VAL A 135 -25.04 9.91 -2.82
CA VAL A 135 -24.10 10.86 -2.17
C VAL A 135 -23.74 10.39 -0.75
N PHE A 136 -24.73 10.02 0.07
CA PHE A 136 -24.46 9.53 1.42
C PHE A 136 -23.64 8.24 1.40
N ARG A 137 -23.97 7.30 0.51
CA ARG A 137 -23.23 6.06 0.35
C ARG A 137 -21.78 6.30 -0.11
N THR A 138 -21.57 7.21 -1.05
CA THR A 138 -20.22 7.52 -1.55
C THR A 138 -19.37 8.23 -0.51
N ASN A 139 -19.95 9.11 0.30
CA ASN A 139 -19.24 9.79 1.38
C ASN A 139 -18.78 8.79 2.44
N ALA A 140 -19.66 7.90 2.91
CA ALA A 140 -19.29 6.87 3.88
C ALA A 140 -18.20 5.91 3.34
N ALA A 141 -18.28 5.53 2.06
CA ALA A 141 -17.25 4.72 1.41
C ALA A 141 -15.90 5.46 1.28
N TYR A 142 -15.95 6.77 0.98
CA TYR A 142 -14.77 7.62 0.91
C TYR A 142 -14.09 7.76 2.28
N ASP A 143 -14.85 7.98 3.34
CA ASP A 143 -14.31 8.11 4.70
C ASP A 143 -13.58 6.84 5.14
N ARG A 144 -14.14 5.65 4.86
CA ARG A 144 -13.47 4.37 5.11
C ARG A 144 -12.20 4.19 4.30
N PHE A 145 -12.23 4.54 3.01
CA PHE A 145 -11.04 4.50 2.18
C PHE A 145 -9.94 5.44 2.71
N TRP A 146 -10.34 6.65 3.12
CA TRP A 146 -9.43 7.65 3.65
C TRP A 146 -8.86 7.25 5.01
N GLU A 147 -9.68 6.68 5.89
CA GLU A 147 -9.25 6.11 7.16
C GLU A 147 -8.17 5.03 6.95
N ALA A 148 -8.42 4.05 6.07
CA ALA A 148 -7.41 3.05 5.73
C ALA A 148 -6.12 3.69 5.19
N ARG A 149 -6.25 4.70 4.31
CA ARG A 149 -5.10 5.40 3.72
C ARG A 149 -4.26 6.13 4.78
N LYS A 150 -4.89 6.72 5.79
CA LYS A 150 -4.22 7.36 6.93
C LYS A 150 -3.40 6.34 7.71
N GLN A 151 -3.97 5.18 8.05
CA GLN A 151 -3.25 4.12 8.76
C GLN A 151 -1.99 3.69 8.00
N TRP A 152 -2.08 3.49 6.69
CA TRP A 152 -0.90 3.19 5.86
C TRP A 152 0.15 4.32 5.85
N GLY A 153 -0.27 5.58 5.98
CA GLY A 153 0.63 6.71 6.16
C GLY A 153 1.43 6.57 7.46
N ILE A 154 0.72 6.32 8.57
CA ILE A 154 1.31 6.13 9.91
C ILE A 154 2.29 4.95 9.89
N VAL A 155 1.90 3.80 9.32
CA VAL A 155 2.78 2.62 9.19
C VAL A 155 4.12 2.98 8.54
N THR A 156 4.10 3.70 7.41
CA THR A 156 5.35 4.09 6.75
C THR A 156 6.15 5.13 7.53
N SER A 157 5.49 5.99 8.30
CA SER A 157 6.14 6.98 9.15
C SER A 157 6.86 6.28 10.30
N GLU A 158 6.13 5.44 11.06
CA GLU A 158 6.66 4.74 12.22
C GLU A 158 7.74 3.72 11.87
N CYS A 159 7.66 3.03 10.72
CA CYS A 159 8.76 2.17 10.27
C CYS A 159 10.05 2.97 10.03
N ARG A 160 9.95 4.21 9.51
CA ARG A 160 11.12 5.09 9.32
C ARG A 160 11.62 5.65 10.65
N SER A 161 10.73 6.06 11.55
CA SER A 161 11.08 6.50 12.90
C SER A 161 11.83 5.39 13.64
N LEU A 162 11.28 4.18 13.66
CA LEU A 162 11.89 3.02 14.31
C LEU A 162 13.26 2.67 13.70
N ALA A 163 13.39 2.73 12.37
CA ALA A 163 14.67 2.55 11.70
C ALA A 163 15.70 3.62 12.10
N SER A 164 15.28 4.88 12.17
CA SER A 164 16.14 5.99 12.58
C SER A 164 16.59 5.84 14.04
N LEU A 165 15.68 5.47 14.95
CA LEU A 165 16.01 5.26 16.37
C LEU A 165 16.99 4.09 16.52
N ALA A 166 16.79 3.00 15.79
CA ALA A 166 17.72 1.86 15.81
C ALA A 166 19.12 2.25 15.32
N CYS A 167 19.23 3.01 14.24
CA CYS A 167 20.54 3.49 13.75
C CYS A 167 21.23 4.48 14.71
N THR A 168 20.47 5.23 15.51
CA THR A 168 21.02 6.23 16.44
C THR A 168 21.48 5.60 17.74
N PHE A 169 20.69 4.68 18.30
CA PHE A 169 20.91 4.17 19.66
C PHE A 169 21.55 2.79 19.72
N MET A 170 21.47 2.00 18.64
CA MET A 170 22.01 0.64 18.63
C MET A 170 23.30 0.53 17.84
N THR A 171 24.09 -0.48 18.16
CA THR A 171 25.20 -0.90 17.29
C THR A 171 24.66 -1.43 15.96
N PRO A 172 25.43 -1.32 14.85
CA PRO A 172 25.00 -1.83 13.55
C PRO A 172 24.52 -3.29 13.57
N GLN A 173 25.19 -4.14 14.35
CA GLN A 173 24.88 -5.57 14.48
C GLN A 173 23.50 -5.79 15.13
N GLN A 174 23.11 -4.94 16.08
CA GLN A 174 21.82 -5.01 16.77
C GLN A 174 20.71 -4.32 15.97
N ALA A 175 21.03 -3.25 15.25
CA ALA A 175 20.07 -2.52 14.43
C ALA A 175 19.61 -3.33 13.21
N LEU A 176 20.49 -4.14 12.60
CA LEU A 176 20.21 -4.86 11.35
C LEU A 176 18.94 -5.75 11.38
N PRO A 177 18.72 -6.61 12.40
CA PRO A 177 17.49 -7.39 12.50
C PRO A 177 16.24 -6.51 12.63
N LEU A 178 16.32 -5.42 13.39
CA LEU A 178 15.21 -4.49 13.62
C LEU A 178 14.88 -3.68 12.34
N LEU A 179 15.90 -3.25 11.59
CA LEU A 179 15.76 -2.62 10.28
C LEU A 179 15.12 -3.57 9.26
N SER A 180 15.53 -4.84 9.28
CA SER A 180 15.01 -5.86 8.37
C SER A 180 13.53 -6.16 8.65
N LEU A 181 13.15 -6.29 9.92
CA LEU A 181 11.76 -6.49 10.34
C LEU A 181 10.90 -5.26 10.10
N SER A 182 11.40 -4.04 10.33
CA SER A 182 10.66 -2.81 10.04
C SER A 182 10.40 -2.62 8.54
N ALA A 183 11.34 -3.05 7.69
CA ALA A 183 11.15 -3.09 6.24
C ALA A 183 10.18 -4.20 5.79
N ALA A 184 10.15 -5.33 6.50
CA ALA A 184 9.26 -6.46 6.22
C ALA A 184 7.81 -6.19 6.65
N PHE A 185 7.61 -5.44 7.75
CA PHE A 185 6.30 -5.24 8.38
C PHE A 185 5.20 -4.76 7.42
N PRO A 186 5.37 -3.72 6.57
CA PRO A 186 4.32 -3.29 5.65
C PRO A 186 3.92 -4.35 4.62
N VAL A 187 4.87 -5.20 4.20
CA VAL A 187 4.63 -6.30 3.25
C VAL A 187 3.82 -7.40 3.93
N VAL A 188 4.21 -7.77 5.15
CA VAL A 188 3.53 -8.77 5.98
C VAL A 188 2.10 -8.32 6.28
N MET A 189 1.93 -7.11 6.81
CA MET A 189 0.62 -6.54 7.14
C MET A 189 -0.32 -6.54 5.94
N LYS A 190 0.18 -6.16 4.76
CA LYS A 190 -0.64 -6.17 3.57
C LYS A 190 -0.99 -7.60 3.11
N ASN A 191 -0.05 -8.53 3.17
CA ASN A 191 -0.33 -9.93 2.80
C ASN A 191 -1.41 -10.52 3.72
N TYR A 192 -1.31 -10.23 5.01
CA TYR A 192 -2.30 -10.57 6.02
C TYR A 192 -3.70 -10.02 5.69
N LEU A 193 -3.82 -8.71 5.43
CA LEU A 193 -5.11 -8.06 5.13
C LEU A 193 -5.73 -8.46 3.77
N ARG A 194 -4.98 -9.13 2.89
CA ARG A 194 -5.44 -9.49 1.53
C ARG A 194 -5.94 -10.91 1.39
N GLY A 195 -5.79 -11.77 2.40
CA GLY A 195 -6.33 -13.13 2.35
C GLY A 195 -5.74 -14.04 1.26
N GLY A 196 -4.60 -13.67 0.67
CA GLY A 196 -3.84 -14.50 -0.28
C GLY A 196 -4.27 -14.39 -1.76
N SER A 197 -3.34 -13.93 -2.59
CA SER A 197 -3.38 -14.15 -4.05
C SER A 197 -2.07 -14.79 -4.46
N THR A 198 -2.13 -15.96 -5.07
CA THR A 198 -1.00 -16.90 -5.19
C THR A 198 0.24 -16.27 -5.85
N GLN A 199 0.05 -15.47 -6.89
CA GLN A 199 1.18 -14.84 -7.62
C GLN A 199 1.80 -13.64 -6.89
N ALA A 200 0.98 -12.76 -6.31
CA ALA A 200 1.51 -11.60 -5.59
C ALA A 200 2.23 -12.03 -4.31
N GLN A 201 1.69 -13.06 -3.65
CA GLN A 201 2.24 -13.63 -2.44
C GLN A 201 3.59 -14.31 -2.68
N GLU A 202 3.79 -14.98 -3.82
CA GLU A 202 5.10 -15.55 -4.17
C GLU A 202 6.16 -14.47 -4.42
N ARG A 203 5.79 -13.37 -5.10
CA ARG A 203 6.71 -12.23 -5.30
C ARG A 203 7.11 -11.61 -3.96
N ASP A 204 6.15 -11.42 -3.07
CA ASP A 204 6.41 -10.84 -1.75
C ASP A 204 7.18 -11.81 -0.86
N ALA A 205 6.91 -13.13 -0.94
CA ALA A 205 7.68 -14.15 -0.24
C ALA A 205 9.15 -14.14 -0.67
N ARG A 206 9.45 -14.02 -1.97
CA ARG A 206 10.84 -13.84 -2.44
C ARG A 206 11.50 -12.61 -1.84
N ARG A 207 10.77 -11.50 -1.73
CA ARG A 207 11.29 -10.27 -1.11
C ARG A 207 11.53 -10.44 0.39
N LEU A 208 10.61 -11.08 1.10
CA LEU A 208 10.75 -11.35 2.53
C LEU A 208 11.93 -12.30 2.81
N ARG A 209 12.14 -13.34 1.98
CA ARG A 209 13.32 -14.21 2.05
C ARG A 209 14.65 -13.48 1.83
N ALA A 210 14.63 -12.39 1.05
CA ALA A 210 15.81 -11.56 0.83
C ALA A 210 16.07 -10.56 1.96
N LEU A 211 15.05 -10.20 2.74
CA LEU A 211 15.15 -9.26 3.86
C LEU A 211 15.40 -9.95 5.20
N LEU A 212 14.82 -11.13 5.42
CA LEU A 212 14.83 -11.82 6.70
C LEU A 212 15.81 -13.00 6.68
N ALA A 213 16.42 -13.29 7.83
CA ALA A 213 17.14 -14.54 8.04
C ALA A 213 16.20 -15.73 7.82
N ARG A 214 16.76 -16.86 7.37
CA ARG A 214 15.96 -18.04 7.00
C ARG A 214 15.10 -18.57 8.15
N GLU A 215 15.65 -18.56 9.36
CA GLU A 215 14.94 -18.95 10.58
C GLU A 215 13.75 -18.04 10.87
N GLU A 216 13.96 -16.72 10.80
CA GLU A 216 12.93 -15.70 11.05
C GLU A 216 11.82 -15.77 9.98
N PHE A 217 12.18 -16.01 8.71
CA PHE A 217 11.19 -16.21 7.65
C PHE A 217 10.35 -17.47 7.88
N ASN A 218 10.98 -18.60 8.24
CA ASN A 218 10.27 -19.84 8.51
C ASN A 218 9.29 -19.68 9.68
N ALA A 219 9.75 -19.06 10.77
CA ALA A 219 8.92 -18.77 11.94
C ALA A 219 7.75 -17.83 11.60
N LEU A 220 7.99 -16.79 10.80
CA LEU A 220 6.94 -15.90 10.29
C LEU A 220 5.87 -16.67 9.49
N THR A 221 6.28 -17.59 8.61
CA THR A 221 5.34 -18.37 7.80
C THR A 221 4.56 -19.42 8.59
N ALA A 222 5.07 -19.85 9.74
CA ALA A 222 4.41 -20.82 10.61
C ALA A 222 3.27 -20.21 11.45
N VAL A 223 3.27 -18.89 11.64
CA VAL A 223 2.29 -18.19 12.49
C VAL A 223 1.10 -17.69 11.66
N VAL A 224 -0.10 -17.84 12.21
CA VAL A 224 -1.35 -17.32 11.60
C VAL A 224 -1.38 -15.79 11.63
N ASN A 225 -1.17 -15.18 12.80
CA ASN A 225 -1.10 -13.73 12.95
C ASN A 225 0.33 -13.22 12.70
N GLN A 226 0.68 -13.15 11.42
CA GLN A 226 2.01 -12.74 10.95
C GLN A 226 2.40 -11.30 11.38
N PRO A 227 1.52 -10.28 11.30
CA PRO A 227 1.87 -8.94 11.75
C PRO A 227 2.20 -8.89 13.24
N GLN A 228 1.43 -9.59 14.08
CA GLN A 228 1.67 -9.64 15.51
C GLN A 228 2.99 -10.35 15.86
N TYR A 229 3.37 -11.38 15.09
CA TYR A 229 4.69 -11.99 15.21
C TYR A 229 5.80 -10.95 14.98
N VAL A 230 5.75 -10.21 13.87
CA VAL A 230 6.76 -9.17 13.56
C VAL A 230 6.81 -8.10 14.66
N LEU A 231 5.65 -7.64 15.15
CA LEU A 231 5.60 -6.66 16.25
C LEU A 231 6.22 -7.20 17.54
N SER A 232 5.97 -8.45 17.87
CA SER A 232 6.55 -9.10 19.05
C SER A 232 8.07 -9.21 18.93
N ARG A 233 8.58 -9.53 17.74
CA ARG A 233 10.01 -9.60 17.44
C ARG A 233 10.67 -8.22 17.49
N LEU A 234 10.04 -7.18 16.95
CA LEU A 234 10.50 -5.80 17.09
C LEU A 234 10.64 -5.41 18.57
N ARG A 235 9.63 -5.71 19.40
CA ARG A 235 9.66 -5.43 20.85
C ARG A 235 10.76 -6.22 21.56
N GLN A 236 10.96 -7.49 21.22
CA GLN A 236 12.03 -8.33 21.80
C GLN A 236 13.42 -7.78 21.47
N LEU A 237 13.65 -7.35 20.22
CA LEU A 237 14.92 -6.77 19.81
C LEU A 237 15.18 -5.42 20.50
N SER A 238 14.14 -4.58 20.61
CA SER A 238 14.23 -3.33 21.40
C SER A 238 14.46 -3.58 22.89
N HIS A 239 14.00 -4.70 23.45
CA HIS A 239 14.28 -5.06 24.83
C HIS A 239 15.71 -5.59 25.01
N ALA A 240 16.18 -6.45 24.09
CA ALA A 240 17.53 -7.03 24.14
C ALA A 240 18.64 -5.97 24.09
N SER A 241 18.37 -4.78 23.54
CA SER A 241 19.32 -3.67 23.55
C SER A 241 19.60 -3.07 24.95
N MET A 242 18.84 -3.46 25.98
CA MET A 242 19.15 -3.11 27.38
C MET A 242 20.54 -3.63 27.79
N VAL A 243 20.94 -4.80 27.30
CA VAL A 243 22.26 -5.40 27.57
C VAL A 243 23.39 -4.64 26.86
N ALA A 244 23.05 -3.77 25.90
CA ALA A 244 23.98 -3.10 25.01
C ALA A 244 24.26 -1.63 25.35
N GLY A 245 23.70 -1.11 26.45
CA GLY A 245 23.91 0.28 26.87
C GLY A 245 22.89 1.29 26.31
N VAL A 246 21.78 0.83 25.72
CA VAL A 246 20.66 1.71 25.35
C VAL A 246 19.93 2.17 26.62
N THR A 247 19.63 3.47 26.72
CA THR A 247 18.94 4.02 27.87
C THR A 247 17.46 3.59 27.90
N GLU A 248 16.87 3.58 29.09
CA GLU A 248 15.47 3.19 29.28
C GLU A 248 14.50 4.06 28.46
N LYS A 249 14.81 5.35 28.33
CA LYS A 249 14.04 6.33 27.56
C LYS A 249 14.12 6.05 26.05
N GLU A 250 15.29 5.71 25.54
CA GLU A 250 15.48 5.35 24.12
C GLU A 250 14.71 4.09 23.75
N ARG A 251 14.71 3.10 24.65
CA ARG A 251 13.90 1.90 24.53
C ARG A 251 12.41 2.21 24.50
N GLU A 252 11.93 3.05 25.42
CA GLU A 252 10.53 3.47 25.46
C GLU A 252 10.09 4.12 24.14
N MET A 253 10.93 4.97 23.55
CA MET A 253 10.65 5.57 22.23
C MET A 253 10.48 4.51 21.13
N MET A 254 11.34 3.49 21.09
CA MET A 254 11.23 2.40 20.11
C MET A 254 10.00 1.53 20.34
N LEU A 255 9.70 1.20 21.60
CA LEU A 255 8.52 0.42 21.97
C LEU A 255 7.22 1.18 21.65
N LYS A 256 7.21 2.50 21.81
CA LYS A 256 6.09 3.35 21.43
C LYS A 256 5.82 3.27 19.92
N SER A 257 6.84 3.36 19.07
CA SER A 257 6.68 3.18 17.63
C SER A 257 6.13 1.78 17.29
N ALA A 258 6.62 0.72 17.94
CA ALA A 258 6.07 -0.62 17.77
C ALA A 258 4.62 -0.76 18.29
N GLY A 259 4.24 0.01 19.32
CA GLY A 259 2.86 0.14 19.80
C GLY A 259 1.93 0.73 18.74
N VAL A 260 2.31 1.89 18.19
CA VAL A 260 1.54 2.58 17.13
C VAL A 260 1.37 1.70 15.88
N LEU A 261 2.40 0.93 15.51
CA LEU A 261 2.28 -0.05 14.42
C LEU A 261 1.23 -1.14 14.73
N GLY A 262 1.14 -1.57 15.99
CA GLY A 262 0.08 -2.49 16.45
C GLY A 262 -1.32 -1.88 16.36
N ASP A 263 -1.46 -0.62 16.77
CA ASP A 263 -2.74 0.11 16.66
C ASP A 263 -3.17 0.23 15.19
N CYS A 264 -2.22 0.45 14.27
CA CYS A 264 -2.50 0.48 12.84
C CYS A 264 -3.05 -0.86 12.32
N VAL A 265 -2.54 -2.00 12.82
CA VAL A 265 -3.05 -3.34 12.46
C VAL A 265 -4.48 -3.48 12.94
N SER A 266 -4.74 -3.21 14.21
CA SER A 266 -6.08 -3.28 14.81
C SER A 266 -7.09 -2.37 14.08
N ASN A 267 -6.68 -1.13 13.76
CA ASN A 267 -7.51 -0.20 13.00
C ASN A 267 -7.83 -0.72 11.59
N CYS A 268 -6.85 -1.33 10.91
CA CYS A 268 -7.09 -1.92 9.59
C CYS A 268 -7.97 -3.17 9.65
N GLU A 269 -7.84 -4.00 10.69
CA GLU A 269 -8.74 -5.14 10.93
C GLU A 269 -10.16 -4.66 11.19
N ARG A 270 -10.36 -3.58 11.96
CA ARG A 270 -11.67 -2.97 12.13
C ARG A 270 -12.25 -2.52 10.81
N VAL A 271 -11.52 -1.72 10.02
CA VAL A 271 -11.99 -1.23 8.71
C VAL A 271 -12.32 -2.41 7.77
N TYR A 272 -11.60 -3.52 7.85
CA TYR A 272 -11.87 -4.72 7.07
C TYR A 272 -13.12 -5.47 7.53
N ASN A 273 -13.31 -5.62 8.85
CA ASN A 273 -14.39 -6.41 9.43
C ASN A 273 -15.72 -5.64 9.64
N THR A 274 -15.71 -4.31 9.54
CA THR A 274 -16.93 -3.47 9.67
C THR A 274 -17.37 -2.91 8.32
N PRO A 275 -18.21 -3.64 7.56
CA PRO A 275 -18.68 -3.25 6.23
C PRO A 275 -19.78 -2.20 6.24
#